data_AF-A0A1H4EFU3-F1
#
_entry.id   AF-A0A1H4EFU3-F1
#
_cell.length_a   1.000
_cell.length_b   1.000
_cell.length_c   1.000
_cell.angle_alpha   90.00
_cell.angle_beta   90.00
_cell.angle_gamma   90.00
#
_symmetry.space_group_name_H-M   'P 1'
#
loop_
_entity.id
_entity.type
_entity.pdbx_description
1 polymer ?
#
loop_
_entity_poly.entity_id
_entity_poly.type
_entity_poly.pdbx_seq_one_letter_code
_entity_poly.pdbx_strand_id
1 'polypeptide(L)'
;MKIIGKLLIAILLCSVLPSAVWAQEDEMTVEEELDSTYTDIHARMVQFQGELLQLGALSRFRMDIDMEMPLTEPLLDVMGNRLKTLTIAVNSFTSRWDAYSQAQQVYIADNDSLLSKLAEVQQMKQMVTDTLASRQLQYDQLSAFAKAEVFIWSQDKIYQKLYKQAVQYSLSGKLAAKLEKVKAAEQAEFADVTKHYEQAKAAADAFPGLKIRMKGIDEKYFQLQTVSTKIQEMAYKPFIQRIKDYLMGLAAVAIVLMFLNMVRSKLKALKVAREQAQKMKDMMNGQHNYPTI
;
A
#
# COMPACT_ATOMS: atom_id res chain seq x y z
N MET A 1 6.33 -41.90 52.77
CA MET A 1 7.60 -42.34 53.39
C MET A 1 7.93 -43.71 52.80
N LYS A 2 9.06 -43.82 52.06
CA LYS A 2 9.87 -45.01 51.65
C LYS A 2 9.14 -46.29 51.16
N ILE A 3 9.12 -46.61 49.86
CA ILE A 3 10.04 -47.44 49.01
C ILE A 3 10.10 -48.94 49.40
N ILE A 4 10.09 -49.78 48.34
CA ILE A 4 10.59 -51.17 48.16
C ILE A 4 9.44 -52.20 48.04
N GLY A 5 9.28 -53.03 47.00
CA GLY A 5 10.20 -53.37 45.91
C GLY A 5 9.58 -54.23 44.79
N LYS A 6 10.37 -54.40 43.72
CA LYS A 6 10.16 -55.24 42.53
C LYS A 6 9.93 -56.71 42.90
N LEU A 7 9.09 -57.44 42.16
CA LEU A 7 9.45 -58.74 41.56
C LEU A 7 8.36 -59.34 40.65
N LEU A 8 8.85 -59.86 39.51
CA LEU A 8 8.47 -61.11 38.83
C LEU A 8 7.25 -61.16 37.87
N ILE A 9 7.64 -60.99 36.61
CA ILE A 9 7.02 -61.43 35.35
C ILE A 9 6.76 -62.94 35.37
N ALA A 10 5.52 -63.34 35.10
CA ALA A 10 5.11 -64.73 34.95
C ALA A 10 5.38 -65.23 33.51
N ILE A 11 6.12 -66.34 33.45
CA ILE A 11 6.31 -67.20 32.29
C ILE A 11 5.04 -68.03 32.08
N LEU A 12 4.52 -68.09 30.85
CA LEU A 12 3.65 -69.17 30.42
C LEU A 12 4.00 -69.55 28.98
N LEU A 13 4.78 -70.63 28.88
CA LEU A 13 5.00 -71.46 27.71
C LEU A 13 3.91 -72.54 27.72
N CYS A 14 3.11 -72.63 26.65
CA CYS A 14 2.50 -73.87 26.21
C CYS A 14 2.40 -73.89 24.68
N SER A 15 3.06 -74.90 24.13
CA SER A 15 3.13 -75.39 22.76
C SER A 15 1.77 -75.67 22.11
N VAL A 16 1.68 -75.52 20.78
CA VAL A 16 1.35 -76.56 19.77
C VAL A 16 1.10 -75.87 18.41
N LEU A 17 2.01 -76.08 17.45
CA LEU A 17 1.71 -76.15 16.00
C LEU A 17 1.46 -77.65 15.68
N PRO A 18 0.74 -78.08 14.62
CA PRO A 18 0.90 -77.56 13.24
C PRO A 18 -0.30 -77.66 12.28
N SER A 19 -0.41 -76.78 11.28
CA SER A 19 -0.58 -77.18 9.86
C SER A 19 -0.29 -76.00 8.95
N ALA A 20 0.53 -76.26 7.93
CA ALA A 20 0.85 -75.37 6.84
C ALA A 20 -0.41 -74.93 6.08
N VAL A 21 -0.65 -73.63 6.06
CA VAL A 21 -1.21 -72.94 4.90
C VAL A 21 -0.03 -72.16 4.33
N TRP A 22 0.30 -72.43 3.07
CA TRP A 22 1.32 -71.73 2.32
C TRP A 22 0.93 -70.26 2.19
N ALA A 23 1.32 -69.44 3.16
CA ALA A 23 1.52 -68.02 2.93
C ALA A 23 2.87 -67.94 2.23
N GLN A 24 2.82 -67.80 0.91
CA GLN A 24 3.94 -67.28 0.14
C GLN A 24 4.12 -65.84 0.65
N GLU A 25 4.94 -65.67 1.69
CA GLU A 25 5.59 -64.40 1.96
C GLU A 25 6.44 -64.15 0.73
N ASP A 26 5.93 -63.32 -0.18
CA ASP A 26 6.68 -62.80 -1.30
C ASP A 26 7.81 -61.99 -0.66
N GLU A 27 8.97 -62.62 -0.51
CA GLU A 27 10.18 -62.02 0.03
C GLU A 27 10.65 -61.02 -1.03
N MET A 28 10.13 -59.79 -0.93
CA MET A 28 10.49 -58.70 -1.81
C MET A 28 12.00 -58.54 -1.75
N THR A 29 12.64 -58.51 -2.91
CA THR A 29 14.10 -58.35 -2.96
C THR A 29 14.49 -56.97 -2.43
N VAL A 30 15.70 -56.83 -1.88
CA VAL A 30 16.21 -55.53 -1.37
C VAL A 30 16.16 -54.43 -2.44
N GLU A 31 16.29 -54.81 -3.73
CA GLU A 31 16.14 -53.90 -4.87
C GLU A 31 14.68 -53.44 -5.06
N GLU A 32 13.71 -54.35 -4.93
CA GLU A 32 12.27 -54.00 -5.01
C GLU A 32 11.81 -53.16 -3.80
N GLU A 33 12.34 -53.40 -2.60
CA GLU A 33 12.10 -52.55 -1.42
C GLU A 33 12.63 -51.13 -1.61
N LEU A 34 13.81 -51.00 -2.22
CA LEU A 34 14.44 -49.71 -2.48
C LEU A 34 13.70 -48.93 -3.58
N ASP A 35 13.30 -49.58 -4.67
CA ASP A 35 12.50 -48.97 -5.74
C ASP A 35 11.10 -48.56 -5.26
N SER A 36 10.46 -49.37 -4.40
CA SER A 36 9.21 -48.98 -3.73
C SER A 36 9.40 -47.73 -2.87
N THR A 37 10.50 -47.68 -2.11
CA THR A 37 10.83 -46.52 -1.26
C THR A 37 11.03 -45.25 -2.09
N TYR A 38 11.78 -45.30 -3.19
CA TYR A 38 11.96 -44.16 -4.08
C TYR A 38 10.64 -43.71 -4.71
N THR A 39 9.77 -44.65 -5.08
CA THR A 39 8.45 -44.34 -5.66
C THR A 39 7.56 -43.62 -4.66
N ASP A 40 7.53 -44.09 -3.41
CA ASP A 40 6.76 -43.46 -2.33
C ASP A 40 7.27 -42.05 -2.02
N ILE A 41 8.59 -41.86 -1.94
CA ILE A 41 9.19 -40.55 -1.71
C ILE A 41 8.83 -39.60 -2.85
N HIS A 42 8.96 -40.06 -4.10
CA HIS A 42 8.61 -39.28 -5.27
C HIS A 42 7.13 -38.87 -5.26
N ALA A 43 6.22 -39.81 -5.00
CA ALA A 43 4.78 -39.54 -4.92
C ALA A 43 4.45 -38.48 -3.86
N ARG A 44 5.10 -38.55 -2.69
CA ARG A 44 4.93 -37.56 -1.63
C ARG A 44 5.48 -36.19 -2.01
N MET A 45 6.62 -36.11 -2.70
CA MET A 45 7.15 -34.84 -3.22
C MET A 45 6.24 -34.21 -4.27
N VAL A 46 5.57 -35.02 -5.10
CA VAL A 46 4.54 -34.54 -6.03
C VAL A 46 3.34 -33.94 -5.29
N GLN A 47 2.92 -34.53 -4.15
CA GLN A 47 1.87 -33.93 -3.31
C GLN A 47 2.28 -32.56 -2.76
N PHE A 48 3.51 -32.43 -2.24
CA PHE A 48 4.03 -31.13 -1.79
C PHE A 48 4.07 -30.09 -2.91
N GLN A 49 4.48 -30.48 -4.12
CA GLN A 49 4.38 -29.61 -5.29
C GLN A 49 2.94 -29.17 -5.57
N GLY A 50 1.97 -30.09 -5.51
CA GLY A 50 0.56 -29.79 -5.70
C GLY A 50 0.04 -28.75 -4.71
N GLU A 51 0.37 -28.89 -3.43
CA GLU A 51 0.03 -27.92 -2.39
C GLU A 51 0.66 -26.54 -2.65
N LEU A 52 1.94 -26.49 -3.06
CA LEU A 52 2.62 -25.24 -3.43
C LEU A 52 1.98 -24.55 -4.62
N LEU A 53 1.56 -25.31 -5.64
CA LEU A 53 0.86 -24.76 -6.79
C LEU A 53 -0.45 -24.09 -6.38
N GLN A 54 -1.20 -24.70 -5.46
CA GLN A 54 -2.42 -24.10 -4.91
C GLN A 54 -2.10 -22.81 -4.13
N LEU A 55 -1.10 -22.84 -3.25
CA LEU A 55 -0.67 -21.65 -2.51
C LEU A 55 -0.18 -20.53 -3.44
N GLY A 56 0.54 -20.89 -4.50
CA GLY A 56 0.99 -19.97 -5.54
C GLY A 56 -0.15 -19.39 -6.38
N ALA A 57 -1.19 -20.17 -6.67
CA ALA A 57 -2.39 -19.63 -7.31
C ALA A 57 -3.11 -18.63 -6.39
N LEU A 58 -3.23 -18.95 -5.10
CA LEU A 58 -3.90 -18.09 -4.12
C LEU A 58 -3.14 -16.79 -3.83
N SER A 59 -1.81 -16.78 -3.91
CA SER A 59 -0.96 -15.60 -3.68
C SER A 59 -0.96 -14.60 -4.85
N ARG A 60 -1.39 -15.02 -6.04
CA ARG A 60 -1.45 -14.18 -7.25
C ARG A 60 -2.65 -13.22 -7.31
N PHE A 61 -3.37 -13.04 -6.21
CA PHE A 61 -4.45 -12.05 -6.18
C PHE A 61 -3.94 -10.65 -6.52
N ARG A 62 -4.75 -9.89 -7.25
CA ARG A 62 -4.41 -8.53 -7.66
C ARG A 62 -4.78 -7.55 -6.56
N MET A 63 -3.90 -6.58 -6.35
CA MET A 63 -4.14 -5.39 -5.55
C MET A 63 -4.09 -4.17 -6.47
N ASP A 64 -4.77 -4.26 -7.62
CA ASP A 64 -4.79 -3.18 -8.60
C ASP A 64 -5.67 -2.06 -8.03
N ILE A 65 -5.06 -0.90 -7.75
CA ILE A 65 -5.79 0.32 -7.41
C ILE A 65 -5.80 1.15 -8.66
N ASP A 66 -6.87 0.97 -9.42
CA ASP A 66 -7.28 1.93 -10.41
C ASP A 66 -8.16 2.99 -9.75
N MET A 67 -8.40 4.10 -10.46
CA MET A 67 -9.20 5.25 -9.99
C MET A 67 -10.59 4.89 -9.44
N GLU A 68 -11.09 3.70 -9.75
CA GLU A 68 -12.46 3.26 -9.46
C GLU A 68 -12.58 2.47 -8.15
N MET A 69 -11.50 1.90 -7.62
CA MET A 69 -11.57 1.16 -6.35
C MET A 69 -11.21 2.07 -5.16
N PRO A 70 -12.17 2.32 -4.23
CA PRO A 70 -11.88 3.09 -3.06
C PRO A 70 -10.99 2.28 -2.10
N LEU A 71 -9.87 2.87 -1.66
CA LEU A 71 -9.06 2.41 -0.53
C LEU A 71 -9.85 2.63 0.77
N THR A 72 -10.84 1.77 0.99
CA THR A 72 -11.63 1.75 2.21
C THR A 72 -10.97 0.85 3.24
N GLU A 73 -11.15 1.18 4.51
CA GLU A 73 -10.66 0.40 5.64
C GLU A 73 -11.11 -1.08 5.59
N PRO A 74 -12.38 -1.42 5.27
CA PRO A 74 -12.81 -2.81 5.15
C PRO A 74 -12.10 -3.59 4.04
N LEU A 75 -11.81 -2.94 2.91
CA LEU A 75 -11.09 -3.58 1.81
C LEU A 75 -9.65 -3.91 2.21
N LEU A 76 -8.97 -2.96 2.85
CA LEU A 76 -7.63 -3.15 3.38
C LEU A 76 -7.60 -4.27 4.42
N ASP A 77 -8.59 -4.33 5.33
CA ASP A 77 -8.68 -5.40 6.32
C ASP A 77 -8.83 -6.79 5.68
N VAL A 78 -9.67 -6.92 4.66
CA VAL A 78 -9.83 -8.18 3.92
C VAL A 78 -8.51 -8.59 3.26
N MET A 79 -7.80 -7.64 2.64
CA MET A 79 -6.51 -7.89 1.99
C MET A 79 -5.44 -8.29 3.00
N GLY A 80 -5.36 -7.59 4.13
CA GLY A 80 -4.42 -7.89 5.21
C GLY A 80 -4.70 -9.26 5.84
N ASN A 81 -5.97 -9.61 6.07
CA ASN A 81 -6.36 -10.91 6.59
C ASN A 81 -6.02 -12.06 5.62
N ARG A 82 -6.24 -11.84 4.31
CA ARG A 82 -5.86 -12.80 3.28
C ARG A 82 -4.35 -13.02 3.25
N LEU A 83 -3.56 -11.94 3.25
CA LEU A 83 -2.09 -12.02 3.32
C LEU A 83 -1.63 -12.80 4.54
N LYS A 84 -2.14 -12.45 5.72
CA LYS A 84 -1.81 -13.13 6.98
C LYS A 84 -2.09 -14.62 6.91
N THR A 85 -3.27 -15.00 6.40
CA THR A 85 -3.67 -16.40 6.27
C THR A 85 -2.74 -17.16 5.31
N LEU A 86 -2.40 -16.56 4.17
CA LEU A 86 -1.50 -17.19 3.19
C LEU A 86 -0.07 -17.31 3.71
N THR A 87 0.44 -16.30 4.41
CA THR A 87 1.76 -16.34 5.04
C THR A 87 1.84 -17.47 6.08
N ILE A 88 0.79 -17.63 6.91
CA ILE A 88 0.72 -18.75 7.86
C ILE A 88 0.72 -20.10 7.12
N ALA A 89 -0.05 -20.22 6.04
CA ALA A 89 -0.11 -21.45 5.25
C ALA A 89 1.24 -21.80 4.61
N VAL A 90 1.95 -20.82 4.04
CA VAL A 90 3.28 -21.01 3.44
C VAL A 90 4.33 -21.36 4.50
N ASN A 91 4.27 -20.75 5.69
CA ASN A 91 5.18 -21.10 6.80
C ASN A 91 4.92 -22.53 7.30
N SER A 92 3.66 -22.94 7.43
CA SER A 92 3.30 -24.30 7.80
C SER A 92 3.73 -25.32 6.73
N PHE A 93 3.53 -25.00 5.44
CA PHE A 93 4.04 -25.80 4.33
C PHE A 93 5.57 -25.95 4.45
N THR A 94 6.28 -24.83 4.61
CA THR A 94 7.75 -24.80 4.68
C THR A 94 8.27 -25.69 5.79
N SER A 95 7.69 -25.60 6.99
CA SER A 95 8.09 -26.47 8.10
C SER A 95 7.87 -27.95 7.82
N ARG A 96 6.74 -28.34 7.21
CA ARG A 96 6.46 -29.73 6.85
C ARG A 96 7.40 -30.24 5.76
N TRP A 97 7.70 -29.41 4.77
CA TRP A 97 8.61 -29.73 3.68
C TRP A 97 10.06 -29.87 4.16
N ASP A 98 10.55 -28.94 4.97
CA ASP A 98 11.92 -28.95 5.47
C ASP A 98 12.14 -30.18 6.37
N ALA A 99 11.19 -30.51 7.24
CA ALA A 99 11.25 -31.73 8.06
C ALA A 99 11.24 -33.01 7.21
N TYR A 100 10.38 -33.08 6.19
CA TYR A 100 10.28 -34.24 5.30
C TYR A 100 11.54 -34.45 4.47
N SER A 101 12.01 -33.38 3.81
CA SER A 101 13.21 -33.44 2.97
C SER A 101 14.47 -33.76 3.77
N GLN A 102 14.59 -33.26 5.00
CA GLN A 102 15.67 -33.63 5.91
C GLN A 102 15.59 -35.10 6.32
N ALA A 103 14.41 -35.63 6.62
CA ALA A 103 14.24 -37.03 7.00
C ALA A 103 14.58 -38.00 5.85
N GLN A 104 14.35 -37.59 4.60
CA GLN A 104 14.59 -38.40 3.40
C GLN A 104 15.92 -38.08 2.70
N GLN A 105 16.81 -37.31 3.33
CA GLN A 105 18.00 -36.74 2.68
C GLN A 105 18.92 -37.80 2.04
N VAL A 106 19.07 -38.96 2.67
CA VAL A 106 19.91 -40.06 2.16
C VAL A 106 19.36 -40.59 0.84
N TYR A 107 18.08 -40.99 0.81
CA TYR A 107 17.42 -41.46 -0.40
C TYR A 107 17.36 -40.40 -1.50
N ILE A 108 17.16 -39.14 -1.11
CA ILE A 108 17.16 -38.04 -2.08
C ILE A 108 18.55 -37.89 -2.68
N ALA A 109 19.62 -37.91 -1.89
CA ALA A 109 20.98 -37.75 -2.39
C ALA A 109 21.43 -38.89 -3.32
N ASP A 110 20.90 -40.09 -3.11
CA ASP A 110 21.25 -41.28 -3.88
C ASP A 110 20.43 -41.45 -5.18
N ASN A 111 19.45 -40.57 -5.45
CA ASN A 111 18.57 -40.67 -6.61
C ASN A 111 18.40 -39.32 -7.34
N ASP A 112 18.92 -39.24 -8.57
CA ASP A 112 18.90 -38.03 -9.42
C ASP A 112 17.49 -37.48 -9.70
N SER A 113 16.49 -38.37 -9.82
CA SER A 113 15.09 -37.94 -10.04
C SER A 113 14.54 -37.24 -8.80
N LEU A 114 14.84 -37.77 -7.61
CA LEU A 114 14.46 -37.15 -6.34
C LEU A 114 15.22 -35.83 -6.12
N LEU A 115 16.51 -35.75 -6.47
CA LEU A 115 17.27 -34.49 -6.45
C LEU A 115 16.64 -33.43 -7.35
N SER A 116 16.29 -33.79 -8.58
CA SER A 116 15.61 -32.89 -9.52
C SER A 116 14.29 -32.40 -8.93
N LYS A 117 13.49 -33.31 -8.34
CA LYS A 117 12.22 -32.97 -7.70
C LYS A 117 12.39 -32.03 -6.50
N LEU A 118 13.41 -32.26 -5.68
CA LEU A 118 13.73 -31.41 -4.54
C LEU A 118 13.99 -29.98 -5.02
N ALA A 119 14.79 -29.83 -6.08
CA ALA A 119 15.12 -28.53 -6.66
C ALA A 119 13.88 -27.82 -7.21
N GLU A 120 12.99 -28.52 -7.93
CA GLU A 120 11.72 -27.96 -8.41
C GLU A 120 10.86 -27.41 -7.26
N VAL A 121 10.64 -28.22 -6.23
CA VAL A 121 9.83 -27.83 -5.06
C VAL A 121 10.44 -26.62 -4.36
N GLN A 122 11.76 -26.59 -4.19
CA GLN A 122 12.45 -25.46 -3.59
C GLN A 122 12.33 -24.18 -4.44
N GLN A 123 12.43 -24.28 -5.77
CA GLN A 123 12.22 -23.16 -6.67
C GLN A 123 10.79 -22.60 -6.58
N MET A 124 9.78 -23.47 -6.57
CA MET A 124 8.38 -23.05 -6.42
C MET A 124 8.13 -22.41 -5.05
N LYS A 125 8.67 -22.98 -3.97
CA LYS A 125 8.62 -22.39 -2.63
C LYS A 125 9.18 -20.96 -2.64
N GLN A 126 10.33 -20.75 -3.29
CA GLN A 126 10.92 -19.41 -3.40
C GLN A 126 10.02 -18.45 -4.18
N MET A 127 9.51 -18.87 -5.34
CA MET A 127 8.58 -18.06 -6.14
C MET A 127 7.32 -17.65 -5.35
N VAL A 128 6.71 -18.58 -4.60
CA VAL A 128 5.52 -18.29 -3.78
C VAL A 128 5.86 -17.29 -2.67
N THR A 129 7.01 -17.48 -2.01
CA THR A 129 7.50 -16.60 -0.94
C THR A 129 7.76 -15.19 -1.47
N ASP A 130 8.45 -15.06 -2.60
CA ASP A 130 8.74 -13.77 -3.24
C ASP A 130 7.46 -13.06 -3.68
N THR A 131 6.51 -13.83 -4.22
CA THR A 131 5.19 -13.29 -4.59
C THR A 131 4.48 -12.72 -3.36
N LEU A 132 4.45 -13.46 -2.24
CA LEU A 132 3.84 -12.98 -1.01
C LEU A 132 4.57 -11.77 -0.42
N ALA A 133 5.89 -11.73 -0.47
CA ALA A 133 6.68 -10.58 -0.01
C ALA A 133 6.37 -9.32 -0.83
N SER A 134 6.30 -9.45 -2.16
CA SER A 134 5.89 -8.36 -3.05
C SER A 134 4.48 -7.87 -2.72
N ARG A 135 3.56 -8.79 -2.44
CA ARG A 135 2.18 -8.47 -2.06
C ARG A 135 2.10 -7.81 -0.68
N GLN A 136 2.90 -8.24 0.28
CA GLN A 136 2.99 -7.59 1.58
C GLN A 136 3.48 -6.15 1.45
N LEU A 137 4.54 -5.92 0.67
CA LEU A 137 5.05 -4.57 0.42
C LEU A 137 4.00 -3.67 -0.23
N GLN A 138 3.25 -4.20 -1.21
CA GLN A 138 2.11 -3.49 -1.80
C GLN A 138 1.11 -3.10 -0.72
N TYR A 139 0.60 -4.06 0.04
CA TYR A 139 -0.37 -3.81 1.10
C TYR A 139 0.10 -2.76 2.12
N ASP A 140 1.34 -2.82 2.58
CA ASP A 140 1.87 -1.89 3.59
C ASP A 140 1.85 -0.44 3.06
N GLN A 141 2.20 -0.25 1.80
CA GLN A 141 2.24 1.07 1.15
C GLN A 141 0.84 1.62 0.91
N LEU A 142 -0.10 0.75 0.54
CA LEU A 142 -1.51 1.09 0.40
C LEU A 142 -2.17 1.44 1.73
N SER A 143 -1.89 0.66 2.77
CA SER A 143 -2.35 0.91 4.12
C SER A 143 -1.81 2.23 4.67
N ALA A 144 -0.52 2.49 4.47
CA ALA A 144 0.11 3.75 4.87
C ALA A 144 -0.51 4.95 4.15
N PHE A 145 -0.71 4.86 2.84
CA PHE A 145 -1.36 5.92 2.06
C PHE A 145 -2.79 6.20 2.54
N ALA A 146 -3.61 5.16 2.73
CA ALA A 146 -5.00 5.32 3.17
C ALA A 146 -5.09 5.95 4.57
N LYS A 147 -4.22 5.54 5.50
CA LYS A 147 -4.13 6.13 6.84
C LYS A 147 -3.74 7.60 6.80
N ALA A 148 -2.73 7.94 6.00
CA ALA A 148 -2.29 9.32 5.82
C ALA A 148 -3.38 10.19 5.19
N GLU A 149 -4.08 9.69 4.19
CA GLU A 149 -5.20 10.38 3.56
C GLU A 149 -6.31 10.69 4.57
N VAL A 150 -6.82 9.67 5.27
CA VAL A 150 -7.88 9.84 6.27
C VAL A 150 -7.44 10.84 7.35
N PHE A 151 -6.19 10.74 7.82
CA PHE A 151 -5.63 11.68 8.78
C PHE A 151 -5.68 13.12 8.27
N ILE A 152 -5.14 13.39 7.07
CA ILE A 152 -5.09 14.73 6.48
C ILE A 152 -6.49 15.31 6.27
N TRP A 153 -7.45 14.51 5.80
CA TRP A 153 -8.83 14.96 5.63
C TRP A 153 -9.54 15.26 6.96
N SER A 154 -9.16 14.59 8.04
CA SER A 154 -9.76 14.81 9.36
C SER A 154 -9.33 16.13 10.03
N GLN A 155 -8.26 16.78 9.54
CA GLN A 155 -7.65 17.96 10.16
C GLN A 155 -8.50 19.22 10.12
N ASP A 156 -9.53 19.28 9.27
CA ASP A 156 -10.35 20.49 9.07
C ASP A 156 -10.92 21.05 10.37
N LYS A 157 -11.47 20.19 11.22
CA LYS A 157 -12.09 20.62 12.48
C LYS A 157 -11.05 21.14 13.47
N ILE A 158 -9.86 20.52 13.50
CA ILE A 158 -8.74 20.89 14.37
C ILE A 158 -8.23 22.28 13.96
N TYR A 159 -7.92 22.45 12.69
CA TYR A 159 -7.43 23.72 12.15
C TYR A 159 -8.45 24.86 12.25
N GLN A 160 -9.75 24.58 12.06
CA GLN A 160 -10.80 25.58 12.31
C GLN A 160 -10.84 26.03 13.77
N LYS A 161 -10.66 25.12 14.73
CA LYS A 161 -10.64 25.43 16.16
C LYS A 161 -9.40 26.26 16.53
N LEU A 162 -8.22 25.82 16.07
CA LEU A 162 -6.95 26.53 16.30
C LEU A 162 -6.98 27.94 15.72
N TYR A 163 -7.48 28.09 14.49
CA TYR A 163 -7.64 29.38 13.85
C TYR A 163 -8.56 30.31 14.64
N LYS A 164 -9.74 29.84 15.08
CA LYS A 164 -10.67 30.63 15.91
C LYS A 164 -10.01 31.07 17.23
N GLN A 165 -9.27 30.19 17.89
CA GLN A 165 -8.57 30.51 19.13
C GLN A 165 -7.46 31.52 18.91
N ALA A 166 -6.67 31.36 17.84
CA ALA A 166 -5.62 32.31 17.48
C ALA A 166 -6.18 33.71 17.16
N VAL A 167 -7.31 33.79 16.46
CA VAL A 167 -8.01 35.06 16.21
C VAL A 167 -8.46 35.70 17.52
N GLN A 168 -9.07 34.94 18.44
CA GLN A 168 -9.53 35.45 19.73
C GLN A 168 -8.39 35.99 20.59
N TYR A 169 -7.29 35.23 20.72
CA TYR A 169 -6.16 35.61 21.56
C TYR A 169 -5.32 36.75 20.97
N SER A 170 -5.35 36.92 19.66
CA SER A 170 -4.64 38.01 19.00
C SER A 170 -5.37 39.36 19.08
N LEU A 171 -6.60 39.41 19.62
CA LEU A 171 -7.36 40.65 19.83
C LEU A 171 -6.92 41.46 21.07
N SER A 172 -6.17 40.87 22.00
CA SER A 172 -5.73 41.55 23.23
C SER A 172 -4.30 41.20 23.59
N GLY A 173 -3.49 42.22 23.91
CA GLY A 173 -2.09 42.02 24.32
C GLY A 173 -1.96 41.18 25.60
N LYS A 174 -2.98 41.16 26.46
CA LYS A 174 -3.02 40.32 27.67
C LYS A 174 -3.14 38.82 27.37
N LEU A 175 -3.56 38.46 26.15
CA LEU A 175 -3.75 37.08 25.71
C LEU A 175 -2.59 36.59 24.82
N ALA A 176 -1.54 37.41 24.63
CA ALA A 176 -0.37 37.06 23.82
C ALA A 176 0.30 35.73 24.27
N ALA A 177 0.43 35.51 25.58
CA ALA A 177 0.98 34.24 26.08
C ALA A 177 0.11 33.02 25.74
N LYS A 178 -1.23 33.19 25.64
CA LYS A 178 -2.13 32.12 25.19
C LYS A 178 -2.07 31.92 23.67
N LEU A 179 -1.81 32.98 22.91
CA LEU A 179 -1.59 32.90 21.47
C LEU A 179 -0.34 32.09 21.13
N GLU A 180 0.78 32.35 21.82
CA GLU A 180 2.02 31.57 21.62
C GLU A 180 1.84 30.09 21.95
N LYS A 181 1.03 29.75 22.98
CA LYS A 181 0.66 28.36 23.24
C LYS A 181 -0.14 27.72 22.10
N VAL A 182 -1.05 28.46 21.47
CA VAL A 182 -1.82 27.97 20.31
C VAL A 182 -0.91 27.79 19.10
N LYS A 183 0.05 28.69 18.86
CA LYS A 183 1.05 28.54 17.80
C LYS A 183 1.96 27.33 18.01
N ALA A 184 2.43 27.11 19.23
CA ALA A 184 3.24 25.95 19.55
C ALA A 184 2.46 24.64 19.36
N ALA A 185 1.19 24.60 19.77
CA ALA A 185 0.32 23.45 19.53
C ALA A 185 0.07 23.22 18.03
N GLU A 186 -0.19 24.29 17.27
CA GLU A 186 -0.38 24.20 15.82
C GLU A 186 0.90 23.72 15.12
N GLN A 187 2.08 24.18 15.54
CA GLN A 187 3.34 23.74 14.95
C GLN A 187 3.58 22.23 15.17
N ALA A 188 3.20 21.70 16.33
CA ALA A 188 3.26 20.26 16.60
C ALA A 188 2.29 19.47 15.70
N GLU A 189 1.04 19.94 15.57
CA GLU A 189 0.05 19.31 14.68
C GLU A 189 0.49 19.36 13.21
N PHE A 190 1.06 20.48 12.76
CA PHE A 190 1.53 20.62 11.38
C PHE A 190 2.74 19.72 11.08
N ALA A 191 3.59 19.45 12.08
CA ALA A 191 4.66 18.47 11.94
C ALA A 191 4.09 17.06 11.68
N ASP A 192 3.02 16.68 12.37
CA ASP A 192 2.33 15.41 12.13
C ASP A 192 1.64 15.37 10.76
N VAL A 193 1.02 16.47 10.33
CA VAL A 193 0.47 16.60 8.96
C VAL A 193 1.56 16.44 7.90
N THR A 194 2.71 17.07 8.10
CA THR A 194 3.85 16.98 7.18
C THR A 194 4.37 15.55 7.10
N LYS A 195 4.50 14.87 8.25
CA LYS A 195 4.93 13.47 8.30
C LYS A 195 3.98 12.55 7.51
N HIS A 196 2.66 12.68 7.70
CA HIS A 196 1.69 11.86 6.97
C HIS A 196 1.67 12.20 5.48
N TYR A 197 1.86 13.48 5.12
CA TYR A 197 2.00 13.91 3.73
C TYR A 197 3.23 13.28 3.05
N GLU A 198 4.39 13.30 3.71
CA GLU A 198 5.61 12.67 3.21
C GLU A 198 5.45 11.14 3.04
N GLN A 199 4.77 10.49 3.97
CA GLN A 199 4.43 9.06 3.86
C GLN A 199 3.53 8.77 2.67
N ALA A 200 2.47 9.56 2.46
CA ALA A 200 1.58 9.43 1.31
C ALA A 200 2.34 9.66 -0.01
N LYS A 201 3.24 10.64 -0.04
CA LYS A 201 4.07 10.95 -1.20
C LYS A 201 5.01 9.80 -1.54
N ALA A 202 5.72 9.26 -0.54
CA ALA A 202 6.61 8.12 -0.73
C ALA A 202 5.86 6.88 -1.27
N ALA A 203 4.66 6.62 -0.74
CA ALA A 203 3.80 5.55 -1.25
C ALA A 203 3.35 5.79 -2.70
N ALA A 204 3.02 7.04 -3.05
CA ALA A 204 2.62 7.39 -4.42
C ALA A 204 3.77 7.36 -5.43
N ASP A 205 5.00 7.64 -4.99
CA ASP A 205 6.20 7.49 -5.81
C ASP A 205 6.51 6.01 -6.06
N ALA A 206 6.31 5.15 -5.06
CA ALA A 206 6.44 3.69 -5.19
C ALA A 206 5.32 3.05 -6.05
N PHE A 207 4.10 3.60 -6.00
CA PHE A 207 2.93 3.06 -6.68
C PHE A 207 2.24 4.13 -7.54
N PRO A 208 2.53 4.16 -8.86
CA PRO A 208 1.99 5.18 -9.76
C PRO A 208 0.46 5.30 -9.78
N GLY A 209 -0.27 4.22 -9.47
CA GLY A 209 -1.75 4.24 -9.37
C GLY A 209 -2.28 5.19 -8.30
N LEU A 210 -1.48 5.53 -7.28
CA LEU A 210 -1.85 6.46 -6.21
C LEU A 210 -1.67 7.93 -6.59
N LYS A 211 -0.95 8.26 -7.66
CA LYS A 211 -0.64 9.65 -8.05
C LYS A 211 -1.87 10.53 -8.22
N ILE A 212 -2.99 9.94 -8.64
CA ILE A 212 -4.24 10.66 -8.85
C ILE A 212 -4.86 11.05 -7.51
N ARG A 213 -4.88 10.13 -6.54
CA ARG A 213 -5.35 10.39 -5.17
C ARG A 213 -4.40 11.35 -4.44
N MET A 214 -3.10 11.25 -4.72
CA MET A 214 -2.08 12.15 -4.17
C MET A 214 -2.36 13.61 -4.53
N LYS A 215 -2.87 13.92 -5.73
CA LYS A 215 -3.24 15.31 -6.08
C LYS A 215 -4.27 15.91 -5.12
N GLY A 216 -5.26 15.12 -4.69
CA GLY A 216 -6.25 15.57 -3.70
C GLY A 216 -5.61 15.83 -2.33
N ILE A 217 -4.63 15.00 -1.95
CA ILE A 217 -3.83 15.20 -0.74
C ILE A 217 -2.94 16.45 -0.86
N ASP A 218 -2.30 16.70 -2.01
CA ASP A 218 -1.49 17.89 -2.28
C ASP A 218 -2.31 19.17 -2.10
N GLU A 219 -3.49 19.22 -2.71
CA GLU A 219 -4.41 20.35 -2.56
C GLU A 219 -4.81 20.56 -1.10
N LYS A 220 -5.12 19.47 -0.39
CA LYS A 220 -5.53 19.54 1.02
C LYS A 220 -4.39 20.00 1.92
N TYR A 221 -3.19 19.46 1.71
CA TYR A 221 -1.98 19.86 2.41
C TYR A 221 -1.69 21.35 2.21
N PHE A 222 -1.79 21.85 0.98
CA PHE A 222 -1.59 23.27 0.69
C PHE A 222 -2.63 24.17 1.38
N GLN A 223 -3.90 23.73 1.46
CA GLN A 223 -4.92 24.44 2.22
C GLN A 223 -4.57 24.52 3.72
N LEU A 224 -4.17 23.39 4.32
CA LEU A 224 -3.77 23.33 5.72
C LEU A 224 -2.53 24.20 5.98
N GLN A 225 -1.53 24.15 5.09
CA GLN A 225 -0.35 25.00 5.15
C GLN A 225 -0.72 26.48 5.10
N THR A 226 -1.65 26.87 4.22
CA THR A 226 -2.13 28.26 4.14
C THR A 226 -2.79 28.71 5.45
N VAL A 227 -3.56 27.84 6.11
CA VAL A 227 -4.18 28.14 7.41
C VAL A 227 -3.13 28.17 8.52
N SER A 228 -2.17 27.25 8.52
CA SER A 228 -1.02 27.19 9.43
C SER A 228 -0.24 28.51 9.40
N THR A 229 0.17 28.96 8.21
CA THR A 229 0.89 30.24 8.04
C THR A 229 0.09 31.41 8.61
N LYS A 230 -1.23 31.46 8.36
CA LYS A 230 -2.10 32.51 8.95
C LYS A 230 -2.12 32.47 10.48
N ILE A 231 -2.05 31.29 11.09
CA ILE A 231 -1.99 31.12 12.56
C ILE A 231 -0.63 31.56 13.10
N GLN A 232 0.46 31.16 12.43
CA GLN A 232 1.82 31.52 12.84
C GLN A 232 2.10 33.02 12.72
N GLU A 233 1.62 33.65 11.65
CA GLU A 233 1.73 35.09 11.41
C GLU A 233 0.79 35.94 12.31
N MET A 234 -0.16 35.32 13.02
CA MET A 234 -1.03 36.06 13.92
C MET A 234 -0.20 36.63 15.07
N ALA A 235 -0.04 37.95 15.06
CA ALA A 235 0.48 38.73 16.16
C ALA A 235 -0.64 39.56 16.79
N TYR A 236 -0.42 40.00 18.03
CA TYR A 236 -1.23 41.06 18.60
C TYR A 236 -1.08 42.32 17.72
N LYS A 237 -2.20 42.76 17.15
CA LYS A 237 -2.31 44.04 16.43
C LYS A 237 -3.50 44.80 17.02
N PRO A 238 -3.36 46.07 17.43
CA PRO A 238 -4.50 46.87 17.86
C PRO A 238 -5.54 46.95 16.73
N PHE A 239 -6.82 46.96 17.12
CA PHE A 239 -7.99 46.84 16.23
C PHE A 239 -7.95 47.76 15.01
N ILE A 240 -7.44 48.99 15.17
CA ILE A 240 -7.32 50.00 14.10
C ILE A 240 -6.34 49.57 13.00
N GLN A 241 -5.23 48.90 13.35
CA GLN A 241 -4.27 48.42 12.35
C GLN A 241 -4.82 47.21 11.57
N ARG A 242 -5.66 46.38 12.18
CA ARG A 242 -6.37 45.30 11.46
C ARG A 242 -7.33 45.84 10.42
N ILE A 243 -8.12 46.87 10.75
CA ILE A 243 -9.03 47.52 9.80
C ILE A 243 -8.24 48.11 8.63
N LYS A 244 -7.10 48.76 8.92
CA LYS A 244 -6.22 49.33 7.90
C LYS A 244 -5.66 48.26 6.94
N ASP A 245 -5.18 47.13 7.47
CA ASP A 245 -4.66 46.02 6.66
C ASP A 245 -5.78 45.34 5.84
N TYR A 246 -6.97 45.17 6.42
CA TYR A 246 -8.13 44.61 5.72
C TYR A 246 -8.60 45.52 4.58
N LEU A 247 -8.61 46.84 4.80
CA LEU A 247 -8.92 47.84 3.78
C LEU A 247 -7.85 47.88 2.67
N MET A 248 -6.56 47.77 3.02
CA MET A 248 -5.49 47.69 2.02
C MET A 248 -5.56 46.39 1.21
N GLY A 249 -5.90 45.26 1.84
CA GLY A 249 -6.15 44.00 1.14
C GLY A 249 -7.33 44.10 0.17
N LEU A 250 -8.43 44.75 0.57
CA LEU A 250 -9.59 45.01 -0.28
C LEU A 250 -9.25 45.94 -1.46
N ALA A 251 -8.45 46.98 -1.21
CA ALA A 251 -7.95 47.87 -2.25
C ALA A 251 -7.04 47.15 -3.26
N ALA A 252 -6.16 46.25 -2.79
CA ALA A 252 -5.31 45.44 -3.66
C ALA A 252 -6.12 44.52 -4.58
N VAL A 253 -7.18 43.88 -4.06
CA VAL A 253 -8.10 43.05 -4.86
C VAL A 253 -8.84 43.89 -5.90
N ALA A 254 -9.26 45.11 -5.56
CA ALA A 254 -9.91 46.03 -6.50
C ALA A 254 -8.97 46.46 -7.64
N ILE A 255 -7.68 46.70 -7.35
CA ILE A 255 -6.66 47.04 -8.36
C ILE A 255 -6.41 45.85 -9.30
N VAL A 256 -6.32 44.63 -8.78
CA VAL A 256 -6.16 43.41 -9.59
C VAL A 256 -7.40 43.17 -10.48
N LEU A 257 -8.61 43.40 -9.97
CA LEU A 257 -9.84 43.30 -10.77
C LEU A 257 -9.92 44.38 -11.86
N MET A 258 -9.52 45.61 -11.57
CA MET A 258 -9.38 46.67 -12.59
C MET A 258 -8.37 46.28 -13.67
N PHE A 259 -7.24 45.69 -13.28
CA PHE A 259 -6.22 45.24 -14.22
C PHE A 259 -6.72 44.08 -15.10
N LEU A 260 -7.42 43.09 -14.51
CA LEU A 260 -8.05 41.99 -15.26
C LEU A 260 -9.12 42.49 -16.24
N ASN A 261 -9.92 43.48 -15.84
CA ASN A 261 -10.90 44.11 -16.73
C ASN A 261 -10.22 44.89 -17.86
N MET A 262 -9.10 45.57 -17.60
CA MET A 262 -8.31 46.27 -18.61
C MET A 262 -7.63 45.30 -19.60
N VAL A 263 -7.13 44.16 -19.13
CA VAL A 263 -6.56 43.11 -20.00
C VAL A 263 -7.65 42.45 -20.85
N ARG A 264 -8.83 42.17 -20.28
CA ARG A 264 -9.98 41.67 -21.05
C ARG A 264 -10.46 42.66 -22.11
N SER A 265 -10.47 43.97 -21.82
CA SER A 265 -10.86 44.98 -22.81
C SER A 265 -9.84 45.08 -23.94
N LYS A 266 -8.53 45.04 -23.63
CA LYS A 266 -7.46 45.00 -24.64
C LYS A 266 -7.49 43.72 -25.49
N LEU A 267 -7.80 42.57 -24.91
CA LEU A 267 -7.97 41.32 -25.65
C LEU A 267 -9.20 41.34 -26.57
N LYS A 268 -10.31 41.96 -26.15
CA LYS A 268 -11.47 42.19 -27.03
C LYS A 268 -11.12 43.14 -28.17
N ALA A 269 -10.42 44.23 -27.89
CA ALA A 269 -9.95 45.16 -28.93
C ALA A 269 -9.02 44.48 -29.94
N LEU A 270 -8.10 43.62 -29.48
CA LEU A 270 -7.21 42.83 -30.33
C LEU A 270 -7.95 41.79 -31.17
N LYS A 271 -9.00 41.14 -30.63
CA LYS A 271 -9.86 40.23 -31.42
C LYS A 271 -10.63 40.98 -32.50
N VAL A 272 -11.21 42.14 -32.18
CA VAL A 272 -11.92 42.98 -33.15
C VAL A 272 -10.95 43.49 -34.23
N ALA A 273 -9.74 43.93 -33.85
CA ALA A 273 -8.71 44.35 -34.80
C ALA A 273 -8.24 43.19 -35.70
N ARG A 274 -8.15 41.97 -35.17
CA ARG A 274 -7.81 40.76 -35.93
C ARG A 274 -8.92 40.36 -36.89
N GLU A 275 -10.19 40.42 -36.48
CA GLU A 275 -11.34 40.18 -37.36
C GLU A 275 -11.45 41.23 -38.47
N GLN A 276 -11.14 42.49 -38.18
CA GLN A 276 -11.07 43.56 -39.19
C GLN A 276 -9.91 43.36 -40.17
N ALA A 277 -8.72 43.00 -39.68
CA ALA A 277 -7.57 42.69 -40.53
C ALA A 277 -7.81 41.46 -41.41
N GLN A 278 -8.54 40.47 -40.90
CA GLN A 278 -8.87 39.25 -41.65
C GLN A 278 -9.92 39.54 -42.73
N LYS A 279 -10.96 40.34 -42.43
CA LYS A 279 -11.90 40.86 -43.46
C LYS A 279 -11.19 41.72 -44.52
N MET A 280 -10.20 42.51 -44.14
CA MET A 280 -9.40 43.32 -45.07
C MET A 280 -8.50 42.45 -45.97
N LYS A 281 -7.94 41.37 -45.42
CA LYS A 281 -7.18 40.37 -46.17
C LYS A 281 -8.05 39.58 -47.15
N ASP A 282 -9.27 39.22 -46.74
CA ASP A 282 -10.22 38.52 -47.61
C ASP A 282 -10.73 39.43 -48.75
N MET A 283 -10.88 40.74 -48.51
CA MET A 283 -11.16 41.73 -49.55
C MET A 283 -9.99 41.93 -50.52
N MET A 284 -8.73 41.81 -50.07
CA MET A 284 -7.55 41.92 -50.92
C MET A 284 -7.27 40.66 -51.75
N ASN A 285 -7.61 39.48 -51.24
CA ASN A 285 -7.42 38.21 -51.95
C ASN A 285 -8.56 37.88 -52.96
N GLY A 286 -9.65 38.66 -52.96
CA GLY A 286 -10.80 38.49 -53.87
C GLY A 286 -10.72 39.22 -55.21
N GLN A 287 -9.62 39.92 -55.52
CA GLN A 287 -9.49 40.76 -56.73
C GLN A 287 -8.58 40.20 -57.84
N HIS A 288 -8.45 38.88 -57.96
CA HIS A 288 -7.81 38.24 -59.12
C HIS A 288 -8.78 37.25 -59.81
N ASN A 289 -9.73 37.81 -60.56
CA ASN A 289 -10.37 37.15 -61.68
C ASN A 289 -10.64 38.22 -62.75
N TYR A 290 -9.70 38.38 -63.69
CA TYR A 290 -9.95 39.13 -64.92
C TYR A 290 -10.83 38.28 -65.85
N PRO A 291 -11.94 38.80 -66.39
CA PRO A 291 -12.66 38.11 -67.45
C PRO A 291 -11.89 38.22 -68.76
N THR A 292 -11.58 37.08 -69.38
CA THR A 292 -11.16 36.97 -70.78
C THR A 292 -12.29 37.42 -71.70
N ILE A 293 -11.97 38.30 -72.65
CA ILE A 293 -12.71 38.50 -73.91
C ILE A 293 -11.92 37.79 -75.00
#